data_AF-A0A7S2XXH7-F1
#
_entry.id   AF-A0A7S2XXH7-F1
#
_cell.length_a   1.000
_cell.length_b   1.000
_cell.length_c   1.000
_cell.angle_alpha   90.00
_cell.angle_beta   90.00
_cell.angle_gamma   90.00
#
_symmetry.space_group_name_H-M   'P 1'
#
loop_
_entity.id
_entity.type
_entity.pdbx_description
1 polymer ?
#
loop_
_entity_poly.entity_id
_entity_poly.type
_entity_poly.pdbx_seq_one_letter_code
_entity_poly.pdbx_strand_id
1 'polypeptide(L)'
;FESGDELRSAVEKYTKYNPVDAEDFAATYGWPIGRWNVSNLENFEHVFESRESFNESIGSWDVSNATSMQHLFCNASKFNQDIFSWDTSKVTDMSRVFDGASSFNRDISS
;
A
#
# COMPACT_ATOMS: atom_id res chain seq x y z
N PHE A 1 4.89 6.41 -9.88
CA PHE A 1 4.98 7.24 -8.66
C PHE A 1 6.41 7.70 -8.51
N GLU A 2 6.59 8.98 -8.17
CA GLU A 2 7.89 9.64 -7.99
C GLU A 2 8.31 9.68 -6.51
N SER A 3 7.37 9.54 -5.56
CA SER A 3 7.67 9.50 -4.12
C SER A 3 6.60 8.76 -3.30
N GLY A 4 6.96 8.37 -2.07
CA GLY A 4 6.02 7.80 -1.09
C GLY A 4 4.89 8.78 -0.71
N ASP A 5 5.18 10.09 -0.67
CA ASP A 5 4.16 11.12 -0.43
C ASP A 5 3.15 11.23 -1.57
N GLU A 6 3.60 11.10 -2.82
CA GLU A 6 2.70 11.04 -3.97
C GLU A 6 1.81 9.80 -3.89
N LEU A 7 2.40 8.64 -3.57
CA LEU A 7 1.68 7.38 -3.40
C LEU A 7 0.60 7.51 -2.30
N ARG A 8 0.97 8.00 -1.12
CA ARG A 8 0.05 8.23 0.01
C ARG A 8 -1.10 9.16 -0.37
N SER A 9 -0.81 10.23 -1.12
CA SER A 9 -1.82 11.17 -1.62
C SER A 9 -2.76 10.52 -2.64
N ALA A 10 -2.24 9.65 -3.52
CA ALA A 10 -3.06 8.90 -4.47
C ALA A 10 -3.94 7.86 -3.78
N VAL A 11 -3.44 7.16 -2.75
CA VAL A 11 -4.24 6.25 -1.91
C VAL A 11 -5.38 6.99 -1.23
N GLU A 12 -5.11 8.16 -0.64
CA GLU A 12 -6.15 8.97 -0.01
C GLU A 12 -7.26 9.33 -0.99
N LYS A 13 -6.89 9.75 -2.21
CA LYS A 13 -7.86 10.00 -3.28
C LYS A 13 -8.62 8.72 -3.64
N TYR A 14 -7.92 7.62 -3.90
CA TYR A 14 -8.51 6.33 -4.28
C TYR A 14 -9.60 5.88 -3.28
N THR A 15 -9.35 6.00 -1.98
CA THR A 15 -10.31 5.61 -0.93
C THR A 15 -11.54 6.52 -0.80
N LYS A 16 -11.52 7.72 -1.42
CA LYS A 16 -12.61 8.70 -1.36
C LYS A 16 -13.48 8.72 -2.63
N TYR A 17 -13.01 8.15 -3.75
CA TYR A 17 -13.72 8.22 -5.03
C TYR A 17 -14.66 7.03 -5.26
N ASN A 18 -15.82 7.32 -5.84
CA ASN A 18 -16.77 6.35 -6.40
C ASN A 18 -16.28 5.97 -7.82
N PRO A 19 -16.20 4.68 -8.22
CA PRO A 19 -15.64 4.23 -9.50
C PRO A 19 -16.28 4.80 -10.78
N VAL A 20 -17.39 5.54 -10.69
CA VAL A 20 -18.05 6.18 -11.84
C VAL A 20 -17.36 7.47 -12.28
N ASP A 21 -16.64 8.17 -11.39
CA ASP A 21 -15.92 9.43 -11.69
C ASP A 21 -14.40 9.22 -11.81
N ALA A 22 -13.97 7.97 -11.94
CA ALA A 22 -12.56 7.58 -11.84
C ALA A 22 -11.78 7.67 -13.16
N GLU A 23 -12.37 8.11 -14.28
CA GLU A 23 -11.71 8.06 -15.60
C GLU A 23 -10.39 8.85 -15.62
N ASP A 24 -10.38 10.11 -15.19
CA ASP A 24 -9.16 10.94 -15.15
C ASP A 24 -8.15 10.44 -14.11
N PHE A 25 -8.63 9.97 -12.96
CA PHE A 25 -7.78 9.42 -11.91
C PHE A 25 -7.12 8.11 -12.35
N ALA A 26 -7.90 7.21 -12.96
CA ALA A 26 -7.45 5.94 -13.50
C ALA A 26 -6.54 6.15 -14.71
N ALA A 27 -6.74 7.19 -15.51
CA ALA A 27 -5.80 7.57 -16.57
C ALA A 27 -4.45 8.02 -16.01
N THR A 28 -4.43 8.63 -14.82
CA THR A 28 -3.20 9.10 -14.16
C THR A 28 -2.44 7.96 -13.46
N TYR A 29 -3.12 7.17 -12.62
CA TYR A 29 -2.47 6.19 -11.74
C TYR A 29 -2.77 4.73 -12.12
N GLY A 30 -3.85 4.47 -12.85
CA GLY A 30 -4.37 3.14 -13.14
C GLY A 30 -5.50 2.71 -12.20
N TRP A 31 -6.28 1.73 -12.64
CA TRP A 31 -7.32 1.06 -11.85
C TRP A 31 -7.35 -0.44 -12.14
N PRO A 32 -7.47 -1.33 -11.12
CA PRO A 32 -7.48 -1.06 -9.68
C PRO A 32 -6.09 -0.70 -9.11
N ILE A 33 -6.03 -0.32 -7.84
CA ILE A 33 -4.80 0.07 -7.13
C ILE A 33 -3.66 -0.97 -7.22
N GLY A 34 -3.97 -2.26 -7.31
CA GLY A 34 -2.96 -3.32 -7.50
C GLY A 34 -2.14 -3.21 -8.79
N ARG A 35 -2.57 -2.41 -9.77
CA ARG A 35 -1.85 -2.17 -11.03
C ARG A 35 -0.87 -0.99 -10.99
N TRP A 36 -0.82 -0.27 -9.87
CA TRP A 36 0.03 0.89 -9.72
C TRP A 36 1.51 0.52 -9.77
N ASN A 37 2.29 1.29 -10.54
CA ASN A 37 3.73 1.09 -10.62
C ASN A 37 4.45 1.84 -9.48
N VAL A 38 4.87 1.09 -8.47
CA VAL A 38 5.61 1.55 -7.29
C VAL A 38 7.08 1.12 -7.29
N SER A 39 7.59 0.52 -8.37
CA SER A 39 8.90 -0.14 -8.41
C SER A 39 10.09 0.77 -8.13
N ASN A 40 9.93 2.08 -8.31
CA ASN A 40 10.99 3.08 -8.07
C ASN A 40 10.98 3.65 -6.65
N LEU A 41 10.01 3.28 -5.81
CA LEU A 41 9.85 3.86 -4.48
C LEU A 41 10.70 3.13 -3.45
N GLU A 42 11.35 3.92 -2.59
CA GLU A 42 12.10 3.42 -1.42
C GLU A 42 11.31 3.60 -0.12
N ASN A 43 10.49 4.65 -0.03
CA ASN A 43 9.71 4.98 1.16
C ASN A 43 8.23 4.64 0.94
N PHE A 44 7.70 3.75 1.78
CA PHE A 44 6.29 3.36 1.84
C PHE A 44 5.64 3.76 3.17
N GLU A 45 6.25 4.68 3.90
CA GLU A 45 5.81 5.04 5.23
C GLU A 45 4.40 5.66 5.21
N HIS A 46 3.56 5.26 6.17
CA HIS A 46 2.23 5.81 6.39
C HIS A 46 1.24 5.73 5.20
N VAL A 47 1.54 4.99 4.12
CA VAL A 47 0.72 4.98 2.88
C VAL A 47 -0.73 4.55 3.15
N PHE A 48 -0.93 3.50 3.98
CA PHE A 48 -2.26 3.02 4.39
C PHE A 48 -2.55 3.24 5.88
N GLU A 49 -1.82 4.13 6.57
CA GLU A 49 -2.05 4.39 7.98
C GLU A 49 -3.48 4.94 8.24
N SER A 50 -4.23 4.32 9.14
CA SER A 50 -5.62 4.68 9.47
C SER A 50 -6.61 4.58 8.31
N ARG A 51 -6.31 3.79 7.27
CA ARG A 51 -7.25 3.48 6.18
C ARG A 51 -8.09 2.26 6.59
N GLU A 52 -8.98 2.46 7.57
CA GLU A 52 -9.69 1.37 8.25
C GLU A 52 -10.44 0.42 7.30
N SER A 53 -11.02 0.95 6.21
CA SER A 53 -11.80 0.17 5.23
C SER A 53 -10.97 -0.44 4.10
N PHE A 54 -9.66 -0.13 4.01
CA PHE A 54 -8.83 -0.58 2.90
C PHE A 54 -8.58 -2.09 2.96
N ASN A 55 -8.89 -2.79 1.86
CA ASN A 55 -8.66 -4.22 1.72
C ASN A 55 -8.49 -4.63 0.24
N GLU A 56 -8.00 -3.73 -0.60
CA GLU A 56 -7.81 -4.00 -2.03
C GLU A 56 -6.50 -4.74 -2.29
N SER A 57 -6.50 -5.61 -3.29
CA SER A 57 -5.33 -6.43 -3.62
C SER A 57 -4.16 -5.57 -4.12
N ILE A 58 -3.01 -5.71 -3.46
CA ILE A 58 -1.74 -5.03 -3.76
C ILE A 58 -0.54 -5.98 -3.77
N GLY A 59 -0.78 -7.30 -3.73
CA GLY A 59 0.28 -8.31 -3.72
C GLY A 59 1.17 -8.28 -4.98
N SER A 60 0.68 -7.73 -6.09
CA SER A 60 1.42 -7.56 -7.34
C SER A 60 2.37 -6.36 -7.37
N TRP A 61 2.41 -5.54 -6.33
CA TRP A 61 3.36 -4.44 -6.25
C TRP A 61 4.80 -4.95 -6.16
N ASP A 62 5.68 -4.38 -6.99
CA ASP A 62 7.12 -4.57 -6.86
C ASP A 62 7.65 -3.60 -5.80
N VAL A 63 7.93 -4.12 -4.61
CA VAL A 63 8.47 -3.36 -3.47
C VAL A 63 9.95 -3.65 -3.23
N SER A 64 10.65 -4.26 -4.19
CA SER A 64 12.05 -4.71 -4.04
C SER A 64 13.07 -3.59 -3.83
N ASN A 65 12.67 -2.32 -4.01
CA ASN A 65 13.46 -1.14 -3.69
C ASN A 65 13.11 -0.48 -2.36
N ALA A 66 12.09 -0.96 -1.64
CA ALA A 66 11.69 -0.42 -0.36
C ALA A 66 12.81 -0.51 0.68
N THR A 67 13.10 0.62 1.35
CA THR A 67 14.03 0.73 2.46
C THR A 67 13.33 1.01 3.78
N SER A 68 12.13 1.60 3.75
CA SER A 68 11.27 1.84 4.91
C SER A 68 9.79 1.54 4.62
N MET A 69 9.17 0.83 5.55
CA MET A 69 7.73 0.50 5.57
C MET A 69 7.06 0.91 6.89
N GLN A 70 7.66 1.86 7.62
CA GLN A 70 7.14 2.33 8.91
C GLN A 70 5.64 2.67 8.82
N HIS A 71 4.85 2.11 9.75
CA HIS A 71 3.41 2.36 9.86
C HIS A 71 2.57 2.05 8.60
N LEU A 72 3.09 1.29 7.63
CA LEU A 72 2.46 1.11 6.32
C LEU A 72 0.97 0.74 6.39
N PHE A 73 0.58 -0.20 7.26
CA PHE A 73 -0.81 -0.60 7.50
C PHE A 73 -1.28 -0.32 8.94
N CYS A 74 -0.63 0.62 9.65
CA CYS A 74 -1.00 0.97 11.02
C CYS A 74 -2.48 1.40 11.06
N ASN A 75 -3.30 0.81 11.93
CA ASN A 75 -4.76 1.02 12.02
C ASN A 75 -5.56 0.73 10.73
N ALA A 76 -5.03 0.02 9.74
CA ALA A 76 -5.78 -0.48 8.59
C ALA A 76 -6.58 -1.74 8.97
N SER A 77 -7.58 -1.56 9.83
CA SER A 77 -8.24 -2.64 10.58
C SER A 77 -8.86 -3.75 9.72
N LYS A 78 -9.24 -3.47 8.47
CA LYS A 78 -9.82 -4.44 7.50
C LYS A 78 -8.82 -5.07 6.54
N PHE A 79 -7.57 -4.61 6.51
CA PHE A 79 -6.59 -5.14 5.57
C PHE A 79 -6.27 -6.61 5.87
N ASN A 80 -6.45 -7.49 4.88
CA ASN A 80 -6.17 -8.92 4.97
C ASN A 80 -5.85 -9.53 3.59
N GLN A 81 -5.12 -8.78 2.76
CA GLN A 81 -4.71 -9.24 1.43
C GLN A 81 -3.35 -9.93 1.47
N ASP A 82 -3.17 -10.92 0.60
CA ASP A 82 -1.90 -11.63 0.47
C ASP A 82 -0.80 -10.71 -0.09
N ILE A 83 0.33 -10.66 0.60
CA ILE A 83 1.53 -9.87 0.24
C ILE A 83 2.81 -10.72 0.31
N PHE A 84 2.67 -12.05 0.27
CA PHE A 84 3.80 -12.99 0.40
C PHE A 84 4.86 -12.83 -0.70
N SER A 85 4.49 -12.25 -1.85
CA SER A 85 5.38 -12.03 -3.00
C SER A 85 6.26 -10.79 -2.87
N TRP A 86 6.09 -9.99 -1.82
CA TRP A 86 6.89 -8.81 -1.60
C TRP A 86 8.31 -9.17 -1.18
N ASP A 87 9.29 -8.75 -1.99
CA ASP A 87 10.70 -8.79 -1.60
C ASP A 87 11.00 -7.63 -0.65
N THR A 88 11.12 -7.94 0.64
CA THR A 88 11.44 -6.95 1.68
C THR A 88 12.91 -7.01 2.12
N SER A 89 13.79 -7.62 1.34
CA SER A 89 15.20 -7.86 1.72
C SER A 89 16.01 -6.57 1.95
N LYS A 90 15.60 -5.44 1.38
CA LYS A 90 16.23 -4.12 1.56
C LYS A 90 15.60 -3.27 2.67
N VAL A 91 14.47 -3.69 3.24
CA VAL A 91 13.76 -2.90 4.24
C VAL A 91 14.54 -2.93 5.54
N THR A 92 14.84 -1.74 6.06
CA THR A 92 15.56 -1.57 7.33
C THR A 92 14.66 -1.12 8.48
N ASP A 93 13.48 -0.57 8.17
CA ASP A 93 12.48 -0.19 9.15
C ASP A 93 11.10 -0.82 8.85
N MET A 94 10.68 -1.74 9.72
CA MET A 94 9.37 -2.41 9.74
C MET A 94 8.52 -2.00 10.96
N SER A 95 8.85 -0.87 11.59
CA SER A 95 8.21 -0.44 12.83
C SER A 95 6.70 -0.24 12.62
N ARG A 96 5.89 -0.94 13.44
CA ARG A 96 4.42 -0.80 13.51
C ARG A 96 3.69 -0.97 12.18
N VAL A 97 4.24 -1.76 11.23
CA VAL A 97 3.59 -2.02 9.92
C VAL A 97 2.14 -2.47 10.08
N PHE A 98 1.86 -3.40 11.00
CA PHE A 98 0.52 -3.97 11.24
C PHE A 98 -0.07 -3.59 12.61
N ASP A 99 0.46 -2.56 13.28
CA ASP A 99 -0.07 -2.11 14.58
C ASP A 99 -1.55 -1.70 14.39
N GLY A 100 -2.49 -2.33 15.10
CA GLY A 100 -3.93 -2.08 14.92
C GLY A 100 -4.57 -2.66 13.63
N ALA A 101 -3.84 -3.39 12.77
CA ALA A 101 -4.39 -4.07 11.60
C ALA A 101 -5.12 -5.38 11.98
N SER A 102 -6.22 -5.27 12.73
CA SER A 102 -6.85 -6.39 13.45
C SER A 102 -7.34 -7.57 12.59
N SER A 103 -7.60 -7.36 11.30
CA SER A 103 -8.05 -8.44 10.40
C SER A 103 -6.90 -9.18 9.72
N PHE A 104 -5.67 -8.68 9.81
CA PHE A 104 -4.54 -9.23 9.08
C PHE A 104 -4.15 -10.59 9.67
N ASN A 105 -4.24 -11.64 8.85
CA ASN A 105 -3.89 -13.01 9.21
C ASN A 105 -3.33 -13.76 8.00
N ARG A 106 -2.34 -13.16 7.33
CA ARG A 106 -1.66 -13.70 6.15
C ARG A 106 -0.23 -14.10 6.50
N ASP A 107 0.34 -14.98 5.70
CA ASP A 107 1.74 -15.36 5.81
C ASP A 107 2.63 -14.18 5.40
N ILE A 108 3.71 -13.98 6.16
CA ILE A 108 4.73 -12.93 5.96
C ILE A 108 6.13 -13.53 5.84
N SER A 109 6.25 -14.85 5.78
CA SER A 109 7.54 -15.49 5.55
C SER A 109 7.96 -15.30 4.08
N SER A 110 9.01 -14.53 3.86
CA SER A 110 9.69 -14.36 2.57
C SER A 110 11.08 -14.99 2.60
#